data_AF-A0A9J7KGA0-F1
#
_entry.id   AF-A0A9J7KGA0-F1
#
_cell.length_a   1.000
_cell.length_b   1.000
_cell.length_c   1.000
_cell.angle_alpha   90.00
_cell.angle_beta   90.00
_cell.angle_gamma   90.00
#
_symmetry.space_group_name_H-M   'P 1'
#
loop_
_entity.id
_entity.type
_entity.pdbx_description
1 polymer ?
#
loop_
_entity_poly.entity_id
_entity_poly.type
_entity_poly.pdbx_seq_one_letter_code
_entity_poly.pdbx_strand_id
1 'polypeptide(L)'
;MEEKEKELIDAAGRGDEVRVQQLLAEGVNVNAAHGGWTALHEAARNGHTGTVQALLTAGAPVDSRSTAEHTPLDFAAEKGHTGTVTALLAAGADINARDYDSSTPLHKAAENGHPDCVRVLLRAGANTVIKGNIDGNKKTAEELAEQEDVLKVFQFFKDLKPKVVDDLLTIELSGKGLTSVPAEVFDATDIERLVLSENRLTSIPEEIGQLQKLRELKLENNLLTELPQAITTLPNLQHIDVSHNKLETLPDGISRLQLHELYLKTIDSKRYQKKFVHYFS
;
A
#
# COMPACT_ATOMS: atom_id res chain seq x y z
N MET A 1 -3.22 13.16 -38.80
CA MET A 1 -3.60 13.77 -37.51
C MET A 1 -4.15 15.15 -37.81
N GLU A 2 -5.34 15.44 -37.33
CA GLU A 2 -5.96 16.76 -37.44
C GLU A 2 -5.31 17.74 -36.44
N GLU A 3 -5.34 19.04 -36.72
CA GLU A 3 -4.71 20.05 -35.86
C GLU A 3 -5.24 20.00 -34.41
N LYS A 4 -6.55 19.74 -34.24
CA LYS A 4 -7.19 19.63 -32.93
C LYS A 4 -6.77 18.37 -32.16
N GLU A 5 -6.44 17.28 -32.84
CA GLU A 5 -5.91 16.07 -32.20
C GLU A 5 -4.52 16.31 -31.62
N LYS A 6 -3.67 17.05 -32.36
CA LYS A 6 -2.37 17.48 -31.84
C LYS A 6 -2.54 18.44 -30.67
N GLU A 7 -3.48 19.39 -30.78
CA GLU A 7 -3.80 20.32 -29.70
C GLU A 7 -4.28 19.59 -28.44
N LEU A 8 -5.06 18.51 -28.58
CA LEU A 8 -5.49 17.68 -27.45
C LEU A 8 -4.30 17.04 -26.73
N ILE A 9 -3.35 16.47 -27.49
CA ILE A 9 -2.13 15.88 -26.93
C ILE A 9 -1.30 16.94 -26.21
N ASP A 10 -1.10 18.11 -26.84
CA ASP A 10 -0.33 19.21 -26.27
C ASP A 10 -0.99 19.81 -25.02
N ALA A 11 -2.31 19.97 -25.02
CA ALA A 11 -3.07 20.44 -23.86
C ALA A 11 -3.01 19.44 -22.70
N ALA A 12 -3.09 18.15 -23.01
CA ALA A 12 -2.97 17.08 -22.03
C ALA A 12 -1.57 17.07 -21.37
N GLY A 13 -0.52 17.24 -22.16
CA GLY A 13 0.85 17.35 -21.66
C GLY A 13 1.11 18.58 -20.80
N ARG A 14 0.33 19.67 -20.93
CA ARG A 14 0.40 20.85 -20.06
C ARG A 14 -0.52 20.77 -18.84
N GLY A 15 -1.38 19.76 -18.76
CA GLY A 15 -2.39 19.65 -17.70
C GLY A 15 -3.51 20.67 -17.82
N ASP A 16 -3.76 21.21 -19.02
CA ASP A 16 -4.86 22.14 -19.28
C ASP A 16 -6.18 21.36 -19.36
N GLU A 17 -6.68 20.94 -18.20
CA GLU A 17 -7.87 20.11 -18.07
C GLU A 17 -9.09 20.74 -18.73
N VAL A 18 -9.24 22.07 -18.62
CA VAL A 18 -10.35 22.81 -19.23
C VAL A 18 -10.29 22.70 -20.74
N ARG A 19 -9.11 22.93 -21.35
CA ARG A 19 -8.98 22.83 -22.80
C ARG A 19 -9.15 21.39 -23.29
N VAL A 20 -8.63 20.41 -22.55
CA VAL A 20 -8.84 18.99 -22.84
C VAL A 20 -10.33 18.65 -22.85
N GLN A 21 -11.08 19.03 -21.81
CA GLN A 21 -12.52 18.79 -21.74
C GLN A 21 -13.28 19.48 -22.88
N GLN A 22 -12.90 20.70 -23.24
CA GLN A 22 -13.50 21.41 -24.37
C GLN A 22 -13.26 20.67 -25.70
N LEU A 23 -12.01 20.26 -25.98
CA LEU A 23 -11.68 19.52 -27.20
C LEU A 23 -12.43 18.20 -27.29
N LEU A 24 -12.55 17.48 -26.17
CA LEU A 24 -13.33 16.24 -26.10
C LEU A 24 -14.82 16.49 -26.36
N ALA A 25 -15.39 17.58 -25.80
CA ALA A 25 -16.79 17.98 -26.06
C ALA A 25 -17.04 18.40 -27.52
N GLU A 26 -16.01 18.90 -28.22
CA GLU A 26 -16.03 19.17 -29.66
C GLU A 26 -15.95 17.89 -30.53
N GLY A 27 -15.84 16.71 -29.91
CA GLY A 27 -15.79 15.41 -30.60
C GLY A 27 -14.40 15.05 -31.11
N VAL A 28 -13.34 15.69 -30.62
CA VAL A 28 -11.96 15.33 -30.97
C VAL A 28 -11.68 13.90 -30.51
N ASN A 29 -11.09 13.11 -31.40
CA ASN A 29 -10.77 11.71 -31.13
C ASN A 29 -9.76 11.59 -29.97
N VAL A 30 -10.23 11.12 -28.82
CA VAL A 30 -9.41 10.89 -27.62
C VAL A 30 -8.27 9.88 -27.83
N ASN A 31 -8.40 9.02 -28.84
CA ASN A 31 -7.43 7.98 -29.18
C ASN A 31 -6.37 8.44 -30.20
N ALA A 32 -6.39 9.71 -30.58
CA ALA A 32 -5.38 10.23 -31.49
C ALA A 32 -3.98 10.06 -30.90
N ALA A 33 -3.05 9.63 -31.75
CA ALA A 33 -1.67 9.33 -31.36
C ALA A 33 -0.66 9.99 -32.31
N HIS A 34 0.29 10.74 -31.77
CA HIS A 34 1.37 11.36 -32.53
C HIS A 34 2.69 10.64 -32.22
N GLY A 35 3.29 9.98 -33.22
CA GLY A 35 4.49 9.17 -32.97
C GLY A 35 4.27 8.06 -31.94
N GLY A 36 3.05 7.50 -31.87
CA GLY A 36 2.63 6.51 -30.87
C GLY A 36 2.22 7.07 -29.51
N TRP A 37 2.36 8.38 -29.27
CA TRP A 37 1.96 9.01 -28.01
C TRP A 37 0.53 9.53 -28.09
N THR A 38 -0.32 9.06 -27.17
CA THR A 38 -1.68 9.59 -26.98
C THR A 38 -1.68 10.72 -25.95
N ALA A 39 -2.78 11.47 -25.89
CA ALA A 39 -2.98 12.48 -24.84
C ALA A 39 -2.85 11.88 -23.42
N LEU A 40 -3.28 10.62 -23.24
CA LEU A 40 -3.19 9.91 -21.96
C LEU A 40 -1.73 9.65 -21.55
N HIS A 41 -0.84 9.32 -22.50
CA HIS A 41 0.58 9.15 -22.22
C HIS A 41 1.22 10.48 -21.77
N GLU A 42 0.93 11.58 -22.47
CA GLU A 42 1.49 12.91 -22.13
C GLU A 42 1.00 13.41 -20.76
N ALA A 43 -0.30 13.29 -20.48
CA ALA A 43 -0.83 13.64 -19.17
C ALA A 43 -0.25 12.76 -18.04
N ALA A 44 -0.07 11.46 -18.31
CA ALA A 44 0.46 10.53 -17.32
C ALA A 44 1.95 10.76 -17.02
N ARG A 45 2.77 10.97 -18.07
CA ARG A 45 4.20 11.27 -17.93
C ARG A 45 4.47 12.54 -17.13
N ASN A 46 3.57 13.53 -17.20
CA ASN A 46 3.73 14.81 -16.50
C ASN A 46 2.89 14.90 -15.22
N GLY A 47 2.21 13.82 -14.82
CA GLY A 47 1.54 13.71 -13.51
C GLY A 47 0.23 14.49 -13.39
N HIS A 48 -0.39 14.86 -14.52
CA HIS A 48 -1.63 15.64 -14.55
C HIS A 48 -2.84 14.75 -14.27
N THR A 49 -3.01 14.38 -12.99
CA THR A 49 -4.00 13.39 -12.55
C THR A 49 -5.45 13.75 -12.94
N GLY A 50 -5.86 15.02 -12.82
CA GLY A 50 -7.20 15.46 -13.24
C GLY A 50 -7.42 15.31 -14.75
N THR A 51 -6.41 15.67 -15.55
CA THR A 51 -6.42 15.46 -17.00
C THR A 51 -6.45 13.99 -17.38
N VAL A 52 -5.69 13.13 -16.70
CA VAL A 52 -5.74 11.67 -16.87
C VAL A 52 -7.15 11.14 -16.62
N GLN A 53 -7.79 11.55 -15.52
CA GLN A 53 -9.17 11.16 -15.20
C GLN A 53 -10.17 11.64 -16.26
N ALA A 54 -10.03 12.88 -16.76
CA ALA A 54 -10.89 13.41 -17.81
C ALA A 54 -10.77 12.61 -19.12
N LEU A 55 -9.53 12.27 -19.53
CA LEU A 55 -9.28 11.46 -20.74
C LEU A 55 -9.84 10.03 -20.60
N LEU A 56 -9.65 9.39 -19.45
CA LEU A 56 -10.20 8.06 -19.16
C LEU A 56 -11.74 8.08 -19.17
N THR A 57 -12.35 9.12 -18.57
CA THR A 57 -13.81 9.31 -18.58
C THR A 57 -14.35 9.48 -19.99
N ALA A 58 -13.59 10.13 -20.87
CA ALA A 58 -13.92 10.26 -22.29
C ALA A 58 -13.65 9.00 -23.13
N GLY A 59 -13.18 7.91 -22.51
CA GLY A 59 -13.00 6.61 -23.16
C GLY A 59 -11.61 6.37 -23.73
N ALA A 60 -10.58 7.10 -23.29
CA ALA A 60 -9.19 6.77 -23.62
C ALA A 60 -8.86 5.34 -23.14
N PRO A 61 -8.31 4.45 -23.98
CA PRO A 61 -7.86 3.13 -23.57
C PRO A 61 -6.72 3.25 -22.57
N VAL A 62 -6.95 2.75 -21.36
CA VAL A 62 -6.03 2.88 -20.22
C VAL A 62 -4.65 2.29 -20.51
N ASP A 63 -4.59 1.17 -21.25
CA ASP A 63 -3.37 0.46 -21.62
C ASP A 63 -2.92 0.74 -23.07
N SER A 64 -3.22 1.95 -23.57
CA SER A 64 -2.65 2.39 -24.85
C SER A 64 -1.13 2.21 -24.85
N ARG A 65 -0.54 1.81 -25.98
CA ARG A 65 0.89 1.48 -26.04
C ARG A 65 1.62 2.45 -26.95
N SER A 66 2.70 3.03 -26.43
CA SER A 66 3.61 3.87 -27.20
C SER A 66 4.40 3.04 -28.23
N THR A 67 5.21 3.69 -29.08
CA THR A 67 6.10 2.98 -30.01
C THR A 67 7.11 2.08 -29.32
N ALA A 68 7.42 2.33 -28.04
CA ALA A 68 8.32 1.54 -27.22
C ALA A 68 7.56 0.57 -26.30
N GLU A 69 6.27 0.31 -26.57
CA GLU A 69 5.42 -0.60 -25.81
C GLU A 69 5.14 -0.18 -24.35
N HIS A 70 5.60 1.01 -23.93
CA HIS A 70 5.21 1.61 -22.65
C HIS A 70 3.75 2.03 -22.65
N THR A 71 3.08 1.80 -21.52
CA THR A 71 1.74 2.26 -21.18
C THR A 71 1.78 3.62 -20.45
N PRO A 72 0.64 4.32 -20.31
CA PRO A 72 0.54 5.47 -19.42
C PRO A 72 0.96 5.16 -17.97
N LEU A 73 0.69 3.94 -17.48
CA LEU A 73 1.08 3.50 -16.14
C LEU A 73 2.61 3.40 -15.99
N ASP A 74 3.30 2.93 -17.02
CA ASP A 74 4.78 2.88 -17.04
C ASP A 74 5.37 4.29 -16.89
N PHE A 75 4.87 5.27 -17.64
CA PHE A 75 5.38 6.65 -17.56
C PHE A 75 5.06 7.32 -16.21
N ALA A 76 3.86 7.12 -15.67
CA ALA A 76 3.51 7.64 -14.36
C ALA A 76 4.39 7.03 -13.26
N ALA A 77 4.68 5.74 -13.35
CA ALA A 77 5.56 5.03 -12.43
C ALA A 77 7.03 5.46 -12.57
N GLU A 78 7.54 5.60 -13.79
CA GLU A 78 8.90 6.08 -14.10
C GLU A 78 9.16 7.50 -13.58
N LYS A 79 8.13 8.37 -13.58
CA LYS A 79 8.23 9.76 -13.10
C LYS A 79 7.76 9.96 -11.66
N GLY A 80 7.38 8.90 -10.96
CA GLY A 80 7.01 8.95 -9.54
C GLY A 80 5.68 9.66 -9.26
N HIS A 81 4.77 9.69 -10.22
CA HIS A 81 3.48 10.36 -10.11
C HIS A 81 2.43 9.48 -9.43
N THR A 82 2.55 9.31 -8.11
CA THR A 82 1.73 8.38 -7.30
C THR A 82 0.22 8.59 -7.45
N GLY A 83 -0.25 9.84 -7.51
CA GLY A 83 -1.67 10.13 -7.74
C GLY A 83 -2.17 9.65 -9.10
N THR A 84 -1.35 9.79 -10.14
CA THR A 84 -1.64 9.31 -11.49
C THR A 84 -1.57 7.78 -11.58
N VAL A 85 -0.57 7.15 -10.96
CA VAL A 85 -0.49 5.68 -10.83
C VAL A 85 -1.78 5.14 -10.19
N THR A 86 -2.24 5.78 -9.11
CA THR A 86 -3.47 5.38 -8.41
C THR A 86 -4.71 5.52 -9.31
N ALA A 87 -4.83 6.63 -10.05
CA ALA A 87 -5.94 6.87 -10.97
C ALA A 87 -5.98 5.86 -12.14
N LEU A 88 -4.81 5.52 -12.71
CA LEU A 88 -4.71 4.54 -13.79
C LEU A 88 -5.07 3.12 -13.31
N LEU A 89 -4.57 2.71 -12.14
CA LEU A 89 -4.93 1.41 -11.55
C LEU A 89 -6.43 1.33 -11.23
N ALA A 90 -7.02 2.41 -10.71
CA ALA A 90 -8.47 2.49 -10.46
C ALA A 90 -9.30 2.39 -11.76
N ALA A 91 -8.74 2.82 -12.89
CA ALA A 91 -9.35 2.68 -14.21
C ALA A 91 -9.08 1.31 -14.87
N GLY A 92 -8.42 0.38 -14.16
CA GLY A 92 -8.19 -0.98 -14.63
C GLY A 92 -6.95 -1.17 -15.50
N ALA A 93 -5.96 -0.29 -15.40
CA ALA A 93 -4.65 -0.48 -16.05
C ALA A 93 -4.05 -1.85 -15.68
N ASP A 94 -3.45 -2.54 -16.66
CA ASP A 94 -2.70 -3.77 -16.40
C ASP A 94 -1.43 -3.45 -15.60
N ILE A 95 -1.49 -3.72 -14.30
CA ILE A 95 -0.40 -3.50 -13.34
C ILE A 95 0.89 -4.25 -13.70
N ASN A 96 0.81 -5.31 -14.51
CA ASN A 96 1.94 -6.13 -14.93
C ASN A 96 2.24 -6.02 -16.43
N ALA A 97 1.73 -4.98 -17.09
CA ALA A 97 2.05 -4.69 -18.49
C ALA A 97 3.57 -4.68 -18.70
N ARG A 98 4.03 -5.17 -19.86
CA ARG A 98 5.45 -5.34 -20.18
C ARG A 98 5.84 -4.51 -21.37
N ASP A 99 6.87 -3.70 -21.27
CA ASP A 99 7.48 -3.02 -22.43
C ASP A 99 8.41 -3.97 -23.23
N TYR A 100 9.14 -3.43 -24.22
CA TYR A 100 10.11 -4.22 -25.00
C TYR A 100 11.25 -4.79 -24.17
N ASP A 101 11.66 -4.06 -23.14
CA ASP A 101 12.65 -4.52 -22.17
C ASP A 101 12.02 -5.46 -21.15
N SER A 102 10.79 -5.91 -21.37
CA SER A 102 10.13 -6.84 -20.46
C SER A 102 9.94 -6.26 -19.05
N SER A 103 10.06 -4.95 -18.90
CA SER A 103 9.91 -4.21 -17.65
C SER A 103 8.45 -3.93 -17.38
N THR A 104 8.08 -3.94 -16.11
CA THR A 104 6.73 -3.57 -15.65
C THR A 104 6.73 -2.20 -15.00
N PRO A 105 5.57 -1.59 -14.71
CA PRO A 105 5.51 -0.34 -13.96
C PRO A 105 6.26 -0.40 -12.63
N LEU A 106 6.27 -1.57 -11.97
CA LEU A 106 7.03 -1.78 -10.73
C LEU A 106 8.55 -1.71 -10.96
N HIS A 107 9.05 -2.18 -12.11
CA HIS A 107 10.46 -2.03 -12.47
C HIS A 107 10.80 -0.55 -12.66
N LYS A 108 9.97 0.21 -13.40
CA LYS A 108 10.19 1.64 -13.64
C LYS A 108 10.22 2.45 -12.34
N ALA A 109 9.26 2.22 -11.44
CA ALA A 109 9.22 2.91 -10.15
C ALA A 109 10.40 2.55 -9.24
N ALA A 110 10.84 1.29 -9.26
CA ALA A 110 11.94 0.82 -8.42
C ALA A 110 13.31 1.33 -8.92
N GLU A 111 13.56 1.23 -10.23
CA GLU A 111 14.79 1.71 -10.87
C GLU A 111 14.98 3.23 -10.71
N ASN A 112 13.88 3.99 -10.79
CA ASN A 112 13.91 5.46 -10.68
C ASN A 112 13.78 5.98 -9.24
N GLY A 113 13.77 5.10 -8.22
CA GLY A 113 13.81 5.52 -6.81
C GLY A 113 12.51 6.13 -6.30
N HIS A 114 11.34 5.58 -6.67
CA HIS A 114 10.04 6.12 -6.30
C HIS A 114 9.29 5.25 -5.28
N PRO A 115 9.62 5.34 -3.96
CA PRO A 115 9.10 4.43 -2.94
C PRO A 115 7.57 4.48 -2.78
N ASP A 116 6.95 5.65 -2.96
CA ASP A 116 5.48 5.77 -2.85
C ASP A 116 4.76 5.11 -4.04
N CYS A 117 5.31 5.19 -5.25
CA CYS A 117 4.79 4.46 -6.40
C CYS A 117 4.98 2.95 -6.23
N VAL A 118 6.16 2.51 -5.76
CA VAL A 118 6.42 1.10 -5.42
C VAL A 118 5.40 0.60 -4.40
N ARG A 119 5.13 1.38 -3.34
CA ARG A 119 4.14 1.04 -2.32
C ARG A 119 2.74 0.88 -2.91
N VAL A 120 2.28 1.83 -3.73
CA VAL A 120 0.95 1.74 -4.38
C VAL A 120 0.86 0.52 -5.29
N LEU A 121 1.89 0.25 -6.10
CA LEU A 121 1.93 -0.90 -6.99
C LEU A 121 1.91 -2.23 -6.22
N LEU A 122 2.69 -2.35 -5.15
CA LEU A 122 2.69 -3.56 -4.31
C LEU A 122 1.34 -3.78 -3.61
N ARG A 123 0.70 -2.72 -3.11
CA ARG A 123 -0.67 -2.76 -2.55
C ARG A 123 -1.69 -3.25 -3.56
N ALA A 124 -1.58 -2.81 -4.81
CA ALA A 124 -2.46 -3.21 -5.88
C ALA A 124 -2.12 -4.60 -6.47
N GLY A 125 -1.16 -5.34 -5.89
CA GLY A 125 -0.87 -6.72 -6.28
C GLY A 125 0.12 -6.86 -7.44
N ALA A 126 1.00 -5.88 -7.66
CA ALA A 126 2.06 -5.99 -8.66
C ALA A 126 2.93 -7.23 -8.41
N ASN A 127 3.24 -7.98 -9.47
CA ASN A 127 4.00 -9.22 -9.35
C ASN A 127 5.49 -8.93 -9.16
N THR A 128 6.02 -9.25 -7.98
CA THR A 128 7.40 -8.94 -7.58
C THR A 128 8.46 -9.90 -8.14
N VAL A 129 8.06 -11.04 -8.71
CA VAL A 129 9.01 -12.06 -9.20
C VAL A 129 9.24 -12.00 -10.71
N ILE A 130 8.51 -11.12 -11.41
CA ILE A 130 8.74 -10.84 -12.82
C ILE A 130 10.15 -10.29 -13.00
N LYS A 131 10.85 -10.78 -14.03
CA LYS A 131 12.16 -10.25 -14.43
C LYS A 131 12.04 -9.43 -15.71
N GLY A 132 12.42 -8.15 -15.62
CA GLY A 132 12.73 -7.29 -16.75
C GLY A 132 14.09 -7.64 -17.35
N ASN A 133 14.32 -7.24 -18.59
CA ASN A 133 15.56 -7.41 -19.34
C ASN A 133 16.15 -6.02 -19.65
N ILE A 134 16.45 -5.27 -18.60
CA ILE A 134 17.01 -3.92 -18.70
C ILE A 134 18.51 -4.05 -18.93
N ASP A 135 19.02 -3.44 -19.99
CA ASP A 135 20.43 -3.49 -20.41
C ASP A 135 21.01 -4.92 -20.54
N GLY A 136 20.17 -5.89 -20.92
CA GLY A 136 20.56 -7.30 -21.06
C GLY A 136 20.63 -8.08 -19.75
N ASN A 137 20.26 -7.47 -18.62
CA ASN A 137 20.24 -8.10 -17.31
C ASN A 137 18.82 -8.49 -16.88
N LYS A 138 18.64 -9.77 -16.54
CA LYS A 138 17.36 -10.29 -16.04
C LYS A 138 17.20 -10.08 -14.54
N LYS A 139 16.60 -8.97 -14.14
CA LYS A 139 16.40 -8.58 -12.74
C LYS A 139 14.93 -8.38 -12.39
N THR A 140 14.56 -8.68 -11.14
CA THR A 140 13.28 -8.22 -10.59
C THR A 140 13.33 -6.73 -10.28
N ALA A 141 12.18 -6.10 -10.05
CA ALA A 141 12.12 -4.70 -9.62
C ALA A 141 12.92 -4.44 -8.34
N GLU A 142 12.91 -5.36 -7.38
CA GLU A 142 13.70 -5.24 -6.14
C GLU A 142 15.21 -5.34 -6.41
N GLU A 143 15.64 -6.22 -7.31
CA GLU A 143 17.05 -6.37 -7.70
C GLU A 143 17.60 -5.17 -8.52
N LEU A 144 16.71 -4.33 -9.04
CA LEU A 144 17.02 -3.08 -9.74
C LEU A 144 17.07 -1.87 -8.82
N ALA A 145 16.34 -1.91 -7.69
CA ALA A 145 16.29 -0.79 -6.76
C ALA A 145 17.67 -0.53 -6.15
N GLU A 146 18.17 0.69 -6.28
CA GLU A 146 19.43 1.12 -5.67
C GLU A 146 19.19 1.93 -4.39
N GLN A 147 18.02 2.54 -4.26
CA GLN A 147 17.69 3.46 -3.16
C GLN A 147 17.19 2.69 -1.94
N GLU A 148 17.75 3.04 -0.77
CA GLU A 148 17.47 2.37 0.50
C GLU A 148 15.99 2.45 0.90
N ASP A 149 15.31 3.56 0.59
CA ASP A 149 13.90 3.76 0.88
C ASP A 149 13.00 2.85 0.04
N VAL A 150 13.30 2.64 -1.25
CA VAL A 150 12.62 1.66 -2.11
C VAL A 150 12.83 0.23 -1.57
N LEU A 151 14.07 -0.12 -1.22
CA LEU A 151 14.38 -1.44 -0.63
C LEU A 151 13.63 -1.66 0.69
N LYS A 152 13.50 -0.63 1.53
CA LYS A 152 12.68 -0.68 2.76
C LYS A 152 11.21 -0.95 2.45
N VAL A 153 10.66 -0.43 1.35
CA VAL A 153 9.28 -0.75 0.94
C VAL A 153 9.16 -2.23 0.57
N PHE A 154 10.07 -2.77 -0.24
CA PHE A 154 10.06 -4.21 -0.57
C PHE A 154 10.21 -5.08 0.67
N GLN A 155 11.13 -4.74 1.58
CA GLN A 155 11.31 -5.46 2.83
C GLN A 155 10.07 -5.41 3.71
N PHE A 156 9.41 -4.25 3.80
CA PHE A 156 8.16 -4.10 4.53
C PHE A 156 7.06 -5.05 4.00
N PHE A 157 6.89 -5.15 2.68
CA PHE A 157 5.92 -6.11 2.10
C PHE A 157 6.33 -7.58 2.27
N LYS A 158 7.62 -7.88 2.43
CA LYS A 158 8.09 -9.23 2.81
C LYS A 158 7.79 -9.55 4.28
N ASP A 159 7.88 -8.55 5.15
CA ASP A 159 7.58 -8.68 6.59
C ASP A 159 6.08 -8.81 6.86
N LEU A 160 5.24 -8.22 5.99
CA LEU A 160 3.79 -8.40 6.01
C LEU A 160 3.34 -9.84 5.68
N LYS A 161 4.18 -10.64 5.01
CA LYS A 161 3.82 -12.02 4.67
C LYS A 161 3.86 -12.90 5.92
N PRO A 162 2.75 -13.57 6.29
CA PRO A 162 2.74 -14.45 7.45
C PRO A 162 3.76 -15.59 7.33
N LYS A 163 4.41 -15.91 8.44
CA LYS A 163 5.40 -17.01 8.56
C LYS A 163 5.10 -17.82 9.81
N VAL A 164 5.33 -19.13 9.76
CA VAL A 164 5.17 -19.97 10.97
C VAL A 164 6.36 -19.71 11.90
N VAL A 165 6.06 -19.28 13.13
CA VAL A 165 7.02 -19.06 14.22
C VAL A 165 6.42 -19.66 15.48
N ASP A 166 7.13 -20.60 16.11
CA ASP A 166 6.64 -21.36 17.28
C ASP A 166 5.25 -21.98 17.05
N ASP A 167 5.06 -22.63 15.90
CA ASP A 167 3.80 -23.24 15.45
C ASP A 167 2.63 -22.28 15.22
N LEU A 168 2.83 -20.96 15.33
CA LEU A 168 1.82 -19.95 15.04
C LEU A 168 2.09 -19.23 13.72
N LEU A 169 1.04 -19.05 12.92
CA LEU A 169 1.11 -18.23 11.72
C LEU A 169 1.24 -16.74 12.12
N THR A 170 2.42 -16.19 11.93
CA THR A 170 2.86 -14.92 12.54
C THR A 170 3.13 -13.84 11.51
N ILE A 171 2.64 -12.63 11.76
CA ILE A 171 3.15 -11.40 11.14
C ILE A 171 4.03 -10.68 12.15
N GLU A 172 5.27 -10.38 11.76
CA GLU A 172 6.29 -9.73 12.59
C GLU A 172 6.63 -8.34 12.03
N LEU A 173 6.13 -7.31 12.69
CA LEU A 173 6.29 -5.91 12.33
C LEU A 173 6.90 -5.10 13.48
N SER A 174 7.63 -5.73 14.40
CA SER A 174 8.32 -5.02 15.47
C SER A 174 9.40 -4.07 14.94
N GLY A 175 9.54 -2.91 15.57
CA GLY A 175 10.64 -1.98 15.29
C GLY A 175 10.60 -1.31 13.92
N LYS A 176 9.44 -1.30 13.23
CA LYS A 176 9.29 -0.76 11.87
C LYS A 176 9.01 0.75 11.84
N GLY A 177 8.91 1.39 13.01
CA GLY A 177 8.62 2.82 13.14
C GLY A 177 7.20 3.20 12.73
N LEU A 178 6.27 2.24 12.74
CA LEU A 178 4.89 2.42 12.31
C LEU A 178 4.14 3.41 13.20
N THR A 179 3.43 4.34 12.60
CA THR A 179 2.52 5.27 13.31
C THR A 179 1.06 4.80 13.30
N SER A 180 0.72 3.89 12.40
CA SER A 180 -0.56 3.18 12.33
C SER A 180 -0.33 1.73 11.90
N VAL A 181 -1.28 0.84 12.23
CA VAL A 181 -1.25 -0.53 11.73
C VAL A 181 -1.55 -0.51 10.23
N PRO A 182 -0.71 -1.12 9.37
CA PRO A 182 -0.98 -1.22 7.94
C PRO A 182 -2.29 -1.97 7.69
N ALA A 183 -3.15 -1.45 6.82
CA ALA A 183 -4.45 -2.06 6.52
C ALA A 183 -4.29 -3.48 5.94
N GLU A 184 -3.18 -3.72 5.24
CA GLU A 184 -2.79 -4.99 4.64
C GLU A 184 -2.62 -6.13 5.66
N VAL A 185 -2.43 -5.80 6.95
CA VAL A 185 -2.40 -6.81 8.02
C VAL A 185 -3.76 -7.50 8.15
N PHE A 186 -4.85 -6.78 7.93
CA PHE A 186 -6.21 -7.28 8.14
C PHE A 186 -6.70 -8.19 7.00
N ASP A 187 -6.03 -8.14 5.84
CA ASP A 187 -6.27 -9.09 4.73
C ASP A 187 -5.80 -10.52 5.10
N ALA A 188 -4.85 -10.64 6.03
CA ALA A 188 -4.31 -11.91 6.48
C ALA A 188 -5.16 -12.53 7.61
N THR A 189 -6.43 -12.84 7.32
CA THR A 189 -7.41 -13.29 8.34
C THR A 189 -7.05 -14.60 9.04
N ASP A 190 -6.11 -15.36 8.49
CA ASP A 190 -5.67 -16.64 9.03
C ASP A 190 -4.57 -16.54 10.09
N ILE A 191 -4.01 -15.36 10.34
CA ILE A 191 -2.90 -15.21 11.28
C ILE A 191 -3.31 -15.51 12.71
N GLU A 192 -2.39 -16.12 13.45
CA GLU A 192 -2.56 -16.52 14.85
C GLU A 192 -1.73 -15.64 15.80
N ARG A 193 -0.66 -15.00 15.29
CA ARG A 193 0.16 -14.06 16.06
C ARG A 193 0.42 -12.78 15.25
N LEU A 194 0.18 -11.64 15.87
CA LEU A 194 0.53 -10.33 15.33
C LEU A 194 1.48 -9.61 16.28
N VAL A 195 2.70 -9.35 15.81
CA VAL A 195 3.73 -8.64 16.57
C VAL A 195 3.92 -7.25 15.99
N LEU A 196 3.63 -6.25 16.80
CA LEU A 196 3.67 -4.82 16.48
C LEU A 196 4.47 -4.04 17.55
N SER A 197 5.27 -4.74 18.35
CA SER A 197 6.09 -4.17 19.40
C SER A 197 7.06 -3.10 18.89
N GLU A 198 7.55 -2.22 19.77
CA GLU A 198 8.61 -1.23 19.45
C GLU A 198 8.29 -0.33 18.25
N ASN A 199 7.03 0.08 18.10
CA ASN A 199 6.59 1.01 17.06
C ASN A 199 6.17 2.36 17.69
N ARG A 200 5.48 3.20 16.91
CA ARG A 200 4.98 4.52 17.31
C ARG A 200 3.45 4.58 17.17
N LEU A 201 2.77 3.44 17.32
CA LEU A 201 1.33 3.31 17.14
C LEU A 201 0.61 4.11 18.22
N THR A 202 -0.34 4.96 17.82
CA THR A 202 -1.19 5.73 18.74
C THR A 202 -2.55 5.08 18.98
N SER A 203 -2.98 4.21 18.05
CA SER A 203 -4.22 3.45 18.11
C SER A 203 -4.07 2.12 17.36
N ILE A 204 -4.97 1.18 17.65
CA ILE A 204 -5.20 -0.01 16.85
C ILE A 204 -6.60 0.14 16.24
N PRO A 205 -6.76 -0.06 14.93
CA PRO A 205 -8.04 0.13 14.25
C PRO A 205 -9.02 -1.01 14.57
N GLU A 206 -10.32 -0.76 14.46
CA GLU A 206 -11.39 -1.72 14.78
C GLU A 206 -11.37 -2.95 13.86
N GLU A 207 -10.73 -2.83 12.70
CA GLU A 207 -10.45 -3.89 11.72
C GLU A 207 -9.63 -5.04 12.32
N ILE A 208 -8.97 -4.86 13.47
CA ILE A 208 -8.36 -5.96 14.24
C ILE A 208 -9.38 -7.08 14.53
N GLY A 209 -10.67 -6.74 14.62
CA GLY A 209 -11.77 -7.70 14.75
C GLY A 209 -11.92 -8.65 13.57
N GLN A 210 -11.29 -8.42 12.42
CA GLN A 210 -11.31 -9.33 11.28
C GLN A 210 -10.42 -10.57 11.51
N LEU A 211 -9.44 -10.48 12.42
CA LEU A 211 -8.44 -11.52 12.66
C LEU A 211 -8.96 -12.61 13.61
N GLN A 212 -10.01 -13.32 13.20
CA GLN A 212 -10.75 -14.28 14.04
C GLN A 212 -9.92 -15.49 14.53
N LYS A 213 -8.76 -15.76 13.90
CA LYS A 213 -7.81 -16.80 14.33
C LYS A 213 -6.72 -16.29 15.28
N LEU A 214 -6.67 -14.98 15.55
CA LEU A 214 -5.63 -14.36 16.37
C LEU A 214 -5.67 -14.91 17.80
N ARG A 215 -4.52 -15.40 18.24
CA ARG A 215 -4.26 -15.94 19.58
C ARG A 215 -3.34 -15.05 20.38
N GLU A 216 -2.37 -14.42 19.71
CA GLU A 216 -1.39 -13.56 20.33
C GLU A 216 -1.32 -12.18 19.67
N LEU A 217 -1.41 -11.13 20.48
CA LEU A 217 -1.27 -9.75 20.05
C LEU A 217 -0.20 -9.05 20.89
N LYS A 218 0.96 -8.74 20.28
CA LYS A 218 2.08 -8.07 20.94
C LYS A 218 2.18 -6.62 20.48
N LEU A 219 2.03 -5.69 21.41
CA LEU A 219 1.91 -4.25 21.20
C LEU A 219 2.82 -3.46 22.15
N GLU A 220 3.76 -4.12 22.84
CA GLU A 220 4.61 -3.45 23.81
C GLU A 220 5.43 -2.32 23.19
N ASN A 221 5.82 -1.33 23.99
CA ASN A 221 6.65 -0.20 23.55
C ASN A 221 6.03 0.55 22.34
N ASN A 222 4.80 1.02 22.53
CA ASN A 222 4.07 1.86 21.58
C ASN A 222 3.54 3.13 22.27
N LEU A 223 2.67 3.89 21.60
CA LEU A 223 2.08 5.14 22.11
C LEU A 223 0.55 5.02 22.28
N LEU A 224 0.01 3.80 22.40
CA LEU A 224 -1.43 3.54 22.43
C LEU A 224 -2.07 4.21 23.64
N THR A 225 -3.16 4.96 23.42
CA THR A 225 -3.97 5.57 24.49
C THR A 225 -5.18 4.73 24.87
N GLU A 226 -5.64 3.90 23.93
CA GLU A 226 -6.76 2.98 24.10
C GLU A 226 -6.57 1.72 23.23
N LEU A 227 -7.38 0.71 23.50
CA LEU A 227 -7.54 -0.47 22.66
C LEU A 227 -8.95 -0.47 22.06
N PRO A 228 -9.11 -0.85 20.78
CA PRO A 228 -10.42 -0.88 20.11
C PRO A 228 -11.35 -1.90 20.74
N GLN A 229 -12.67 -1.65 20.63
CA GLN A 229 -13.69 -2.53 21.21
C GLN A 229 -13.70 -3.90 20.54
N ALA A 230 -13.37 -3.96 19.24
CA ALA A 230 -13.27 -5.20 18.47
C ALA A 230 -12.30 -6.24 19.06
N ILE A 231 -11.31 -5.87 19.88
CA ILE A 231 -10.45 -6.87 20.55
C ILE A 231 -11.28 -7.83 21.42
N THR A 232 -12.40 -7.35 21.98
CA THR A 232 -13.29 -8.16 22.83
C THR A 232 -14.14 -9.17 22.07
N THR A 233 -14.13 -9.13 20.73
CA THR A 233 -14.88 -10.06 19.87
C THR A 233 -14.01 -11.19 19.31
N LEU A 234 -12.69 -11.19 19.60
CA LEU A 234 -11.74 -12.17 19.10
C LEU A 234 -11.82 -13.47 19.93
N PRO A 235 -12.36 -14.57 19.38
CA PRO A 235 -12.75 -15.74 20.18
C PRO A 235 -11.57 -16.57 20.67
N ASN A 236 -10.43 -16.49 19.97
CA ASN A 236 -9.24 -17.29 20.24
C ASN A 236 -8.11 -16.50 20.90
N LEU A 237 -8.32 -15.20 21.18
CA LEU A 237 -7.29 -14.34 21.72
C LEU A 237 -6.96 -14.77 23.15
N GLN A 238 -5.69 -15.10 23.37
CA GLN A 238 -5.19 -15.71 24.60
C GLN A 238 -4.09 -14.89 25.24
N HIS A 239 -3.26 -14.20 24.45
CA HIS A 239 -2.14 -13.42 24.94
C HIS A 239 -2.19 -12.01 24.37
N ILE A 240 -2.16 -11.01 25.24
CA ILE A 240 -2.07 -9.60 24.87
C ILE A 240 -0.94 -8.96 25.66
N ASP A 241 0.05 -8.40 24.96
CA ASP A 241 1.07 -7.55 25.58
C ASP A 241 0.91 -6.12 25.12
N VAL A 242 0.51 -5.24 26.03
CA VAL A 242 0.38 -3.80 25.80
C VAL A 242 1.24 -3.01 26.79
N SER A 243 2.27 -3.64 27.34
CA SER A 243 3.20 -2.99 28.26
C SER A 243 3.90 -1.80 27.60
N HIS A 244 4.31 -0.80 28.39
CA HIS A 244 5.02 0.38 27.89
C HIS A 244 4.26 1.18 26.79
N ASN A 245 2.93 1.22 26.90
CA ASN A 245 2.02 2.14 26.20
C ASN A 245 1.51 3.29 27.12
N LYS A 246 0.48 4.02 26.68
CA LYS A 246 -0.17 5.12 27.39
C LYS A 246 -1.65 4.83 27.71
N LEU A 247 -2.01 3.55 27.84
CA LEU A 247 -3.38 3.13 28.10
C LEU A 247 -3.88 3.64 29.45
N GLU A 248 -5.03 4.31 29.46
CA GLU A 248 -5.71 4.74 30.70
C GLU A 248 -6.76 3.71 31.16
N THR A 249 -7.38 3.02 30.21
CA THR A 249 -8.45 2.05 30.42
C THR A 249 -8.33 0.87 29.45
N LEU A 250 -9.12 -0.17 29.69
CA LEU A 250 -9.29 -1.31 28.78
C LEU A 250 -10.74 -1.34 28.28
N PRO A 251 -11.01 -1.88 27.08
CA PRO A 251 -12.34 -1.92 26.49
C PRO A 251 -13.31 -2.78 27.32
N ASP A 252 -14.59 -2.43 27.25
CA ASP A 252 -15.62 -3.08 28.05
C ASP A 252 -15.77 -4.55 27.66
N GLY A 253 -15.68 -5.43 28.64
CA GLY A 253 -15.77 -6.88 28.41
C GLY A 253 -14.48 -7.54 27.97
N ILE A 254 -13.32 -6.86 28.09
CA ILE A 254 -12.01 -7.52 28.02
C ILE A 254 -11.92 -8.74 28.96
N SER A 255 -12.62 -8.70 30.09
CA SER A 255 -12.73 -9.79 31.07
C SER A 255 -13.53 -11.01 30.59
N ARG A 256 -14.26 -10.91 29.47
CA ARG A 256 -14.97 -12.04 28.86
C ARG A 256 -14.05 -12.91 28.01
N LEU A 257 -12.92 -12.36 27.57
CA LEU A 257 -11.90 -13.11 26.84
C LEU A 257 -11.29 -14.17 27.76
N GLN A 258 -11.02 -15.35 27.22
CA GLN A 258 -10.32 -16.43 27.92
C GLN A 258 -8.80 -16.22 27.81
N LEU A 259 -8.32 -15.05 28.26
CA LEU A 259 -6.91 -14.71 28.21
C LEU A 259 -6.13 -15.57 29.21
N HIS A 260 -5.06 -16.18 28.72
CA HIS A 260 -4.03 -16.74 29.58
C HIS A 260 -3.12 -15.62 30.09
N GLU A 261 -2.74 -14.65 29.25
CA GLU A 261 -1.77 -13.61 29.63
C GLU A 261 -2.20 -12.21 29.16
N LEU A 262 -2.12 -11.23 30.06
CA LEU A 262 -2.36 -9.81 29.77
C LEU A 262 -1.29 -8.94 30.46
N TYR A 263 -0.34 -8.41 29.69
CA TYR A 263 0.73 -7.56 30.20
C TYR A 263 0.39 -6.07 30.02
N LEU A 264 0.24 -5.36 31.15
CA LEU A 264 -0.26 -3.97 31.21
C LEU A 264 0.77 -2.98 31.78
N LYS A 265 2.08 -3.25 31.75
CA LYS A 265 3.05 -2.44 32.53
C LYS A 265 3.19 -1.01 31.98
N THR A 266 2.25 -0.15 32.32
CA THR A 266 2.13 1.25 31.96
C THR A 266 1.82 2.05 33.24
N ILE A 267 2.91 2.49 33.88
CA ILE A 267 3.01 3.48 34.98
C ILE A 267 2.54 3.02 36.38
N ASP A 268 3.41 3.27 37.37
CA ASP A 268 3.26 3.10 38.82
C ASP A 268 2.32 1.96 39.28
N SER A 269 2.92 0.78 39.32
CA SER A 269 2.39 -0.54 39.70
C SER A 269 1.34 -0.63 40.83
N LYS A 270 1.15 0.40 41.66
CA LYS A 270 0.35 0.31 42.88
C LYS A 270 -1.18 0.36 42.68
N ARG A 271 -1.69 1.00 41.62
CA ARG A 271 -3.15 1.20 41.46
C ARG A 271 -3.87 0.02 40.79
N TYR A 272 -3.18 -0.72 39.94
CA TYR A 272 -3.78 -1.83 39.16
C TYR A 272 -3.21 -3.21 39.48
N GLN A 273 -2.08 -3.33 40.18
CA GLN A 273 -1.65 -4.63 40.72
C GLN A 273 -2.73 -5.24 41.63
N LYS A 274 -3.47 -4.44 42.40
CA LYS A 274 -4.53 -4.99 43.27
C LYS A 274 -5.81 -5.43 42.56
N LYS A 275 -6.01 -5.11 41.27
CA LYS A 275 -7.21 -5.53 40.51
C LYS A 275 -6.95 -6.61 39.46
N PHE A 276 -5.70 -6.80 39.04
CA PHE A 276 -5.38 -7.77 37.98
C PHE A 276 -4.39 -8.87 38.40
N VAL A 277 -3.83 -8.83 39.62
CA VAL A 277 -3.04 -9.95 40.19
C VAL A 277 -3.91 -11.17 40.57
N HIS A 278 -5.23 -11.10 40.39
CA HIS A 278 -6.15 -12.18 40.78
C HIS A 278 -6.67 -13.09 39.66
N TYR A 279 -6.14 -13.02 38.43
CA TYR A 279 -6.57 -13.92 37.34
C TYR A 279 -5.63 -15.09 37.04
N PHE A 280 -4.68 -15.39 37.94
CA PHE A 280 -3.81 -16.57 37.80
C PHE A 280 -3.93 -17.47 39.02
N SER A 281 -4.65 -18.59 38.84
CA SER A 281 -4.32 -19.88 39.46
C SER A 281 -4.05 -20.86 38.34
#